data_AF-A0A7C8IK65-F1
#
_entry.id   AF-A0A7C8IK65-F1
#
_cell.length_a   1.000
_cell.length_b   1.000
_cell.length_c   1.000
_cell.angle_alpha   90.00
_cell.angle_beta   90.00
_cell.angle_gamma   90.00
#
_symmetry.space_group_name_H-M   'P 1'
#
loop_
_entity.id
_entity.type
_entity.pdbx_description
1 polymer ?
#
loop_
_entity_poly.entity_id
_entity_poly.type
_entity_poly.pdbx_seq_one_letter_code
_entity_poly.pdbx_strand_id
1 'polypeptide(L)'
;MNVAPYSPELPKTIIHGNKPRLFLQYAFIDEAFFHCVVAMSVAASVSLSMTGQETIEALCHLSRSLRLVNQRLAGDGDNALSDTTLAVVIAMTQHERLLGYHQHALIHFEGVQRIITLRGGISILVSDCPGIAQKAFRADLDFALQLGAPTKFSTQCVPGKATLGWLREKYRGARAYPPCTLDLIACIGENLRSVLEDCYILAWLVNDDAVHGVRVDEYDFHDVLLLVGYRLLEVRLLNAPTEMNEKSEILLHLGLAALMTKFFALGLKPPNVDLLNHCIVLVSLEQHYNAREEQELLLWLLFTGKASVLTGVDEDIWLVPKISRIATQLGLSTWDHVSQTLQKFPWVGTFSNDAAQTLWNQTISLDLFDRPLV
;
A
#
# COMPACT_ATOMS: atom_id res chain seq x y z
N MET A 1 -12.52 1.69 -2.90
CA MET A 1 -13.53 0.87 -3.59
C MET A 1 -13.31 1.10 -5.08
N ASN A 2 -12.61 0.19 -5.76
CA ASN A 2 -12.10 0.45 -7.12
C ASN A 2 -13.25 0.34 -8.14
N VAL A 3 -13.99 1.44 -8.26
CA VAL A 3 -14.91 1.66 -9.39
C VAL A 3 -14.12 2.08 -10.63
N ALA A 4 -12.93 2.67 -10.44
CA ALA A 4 -11.98 2.92 -11.51
C ALA A 4 -11.25 1.63 -11.90
N PRO A 5 -11.11 1.30 -13.20
CA PRO A 5 -10.08 0.36 -13.62
C PRO A 5 -8.72 0.84 -13.09
N TYR A 6 -7.82 -0.11 -12.84
CA TYR A 6 -6.43 0.22 -12.51
C TYR A 6 -5.85 1.26 -13.47
N SER A 7 -4.96 2.13 -12.97
CA SER A 7 -4.29 3.13 -13.80
C SER A 7 -3.69 2.46 -15.05
N PRO A 8 -3.67 3.13 -16.22
CA PRO A 8 -2.95 2.66 -17.41
C PRO A 8 -1.47 2.32 -17.15
N GLU A 9 -0.92 2.75 -16.01
CA GLU A 9 0.41 2.40 -15.49
C GLU A 9 0.59 0.92 -15.11
N LEU A 10 -0.50 0.16 -14.90
CA LEU A 10 -0.40 -1.27 -14.64
C LEU A 10 -0.18 -2.03 -15.97
N PRO A 11 0.85 -2.90 -16.07
CA PRO A 11 1.15 -3.57 -17.32
C PRO A 11 0.02 -4.48 -17.78
N LYS A 12 0.14 -4.91 -19.04
CA LYS A 12 -0.72 -5.93 -19.69
C LYS A 12 -0.76 -7.28 -18.95
N THR A 13 0.00 -7.44 -17.86
CA THR A 13 0.06 -8.63 -17.01
C THR A 13 -1.11 -8.72 -16.04
N ILE A 14 -1.71 -7.61 -15.60
CA ILE A 14 -2.93 -7.66 -14.79
C ILE A 14 -4.15 -7.63 -15.70
N ILE A 15 -4.90 -8.72 -15.70
CA ILE A 15 -6.13 -8.84 -16.48
C ILE A 15 -7.34 -8.55 -15.62
N HIS A 16 -8.28 -7.81 -16.20
CA HIS A 16 -9.61 -7.69 -15.62
C HIS A 16 -10.40 -8.94 -15.99
N GLY A 17 -10.69 -9.80 -15.02
CA GLY A 17 -11.53 -10.95 -15.25
C GLY A 17 -12.94 -10.56 -15.70
N ASN A 18 -13.66 -11.49 -16.35
CA ASN A 18 -15.07 -11.34 -16.71
C ASN A 18 -16.03 -11.40 -15.51
N LYS A 19 -15.51 -11.30 -14.27
CA LYS A 19 -16.33 -11.35 -13.07
C LYS A 19 -17.07 -10.03 -12.88
N PRO A 20 -18.36 -10.04 -12.52
CA PRO A 20 -19.08 -8.82 -12.22
C PRO A 20 -18.43 -8.07 -11.07
N ARG A 21 -18.27 -6.75 -11.21
CA ARG A 21 -17.73 -5.89 -10.15
C ARG A 21 -18.73 -5.79 -9.01
N LEU A 22 -18.55 -6.62 -7.98
CA LEU A 22 -19.48 -6.80 -6.86
C LEU A 22 -19.98 -5.47 -6.27
N PHE A 23 -19.04 -4.58 -5.92
CA PHE A 23 -19.38 -3.28 -5.33
C PHE A 23 -20.05 -2.32 -6.32
N LEU A 24 -19.75 -2.43 -7.62
CA LEU A 24 -20.48 -1.66 -8.64
C LEU A 24 -21.93 -2.14 -8.71
N GLN A 25 -22.17 -3.46 -8.64
CA GLN A 25 -23.52 -4.00 -8.60
C GLN A 25 -24.28 -3.51 -7.37
N TYR A 26 -23.65 -3.53 -6.19
CA TYR A 26 -24.25 -3.01 -4.95
C TYR A 26 -24.66 -1.55 -5.06
N ALA A 27 -23.92 -0.72 -5.79
CA ALA A 27 -24.31 0.67 -6.03
C ALA A 27 -25.62 0.81 -6.83
N PHE A 28 -26.03 -0.20 -7.59
CA PHE A 28 -27.28 -0.17 -8.35
C PHE A 28 -28.43 -0.92 -7.67
N ILE A 29 -28.15 -1.87 -6.78
CA ILE A 29 -29.18 -2.73 -6.17
C ILE A 29 -29.45 -2.41 -4.69
N ASP A 30 -28.60 -1.62 -4.03
CA ASP A 30 -28.75 -1.28 -2.62
C ASP A 30 -28.70 0.23 -2.39
N GLU A 31 -29.80 0.79 -1.84
CA GLU A 31 -29.95 2.24 -1.62
C GLU A 31 -28.93 2.81 -0.65
N ALA A 32 -28.65 2.12 0.46
CA ALA A 32 -27.68 2.60 1.46
C ALA A 32 -26.28 2.64 0.84
N PHE A 33 -25.94 1.59 0.09
CA PHE A 33 -24.67 1.48 -0.59
C PHE A 33 -24.51 2.54 -1.68
N PHE A 34 -25.55 2.77 -2.50
CA PHE A 34 -25.57 3.87 -3.47
C PHE A 34 -25.22 5.21 -2.81
N HIS A 35 -25.91 5.56 -1.72
CA HIS A 35 -25.65 6.80 -1.01
C HIS A 35 -24.22 6.87 -0.46
N CYS A 36 -23.70 5.77 0.11
CA CYS A 36 -22.34 5.71 0.60
C CYS A 36 -21.30 5.93 -0.52
N VAL A 37 -21.52 5.32 -1.70
CA VAL A 37 -20.61 5.43 -2.85
C VAL A 37 -20.59 6.84 -3.42
N VAL A 38 -21.75 7.52 -3.49
CA VAL A 38 -21.80 8.92 -3.92
C VAL A 38 -20.99 9.79 -2.95
N ALA A 39 -21.20 9.65 -1.65
CA ALA A 39 -20.43 10.40 -0.64
C ALA A 39 -18.92 10.15 -0.76
N MET A 40 -18.49 8.89 -0.88
CA MET A 40 -17.09 8.54 -1.10
C MET A 40 -16.51 9.14 -2.38
N SER A 41 -17.28 9.18 -3.48
CA SER A 41 -16.84 9.72 -4.76
C SER A 41 -16.57 11.23 -4.66
N VAL A 42 -17.44 11.94 -3.93
CA VAL A 42 -17.25 13.37 -3.63
C VAL A 42 -16.07 13.59 -2.69
N ALA A 43 -15.92 12.78 -1.64
CA ALA A 43 -14.76 12.86 -0.75
C ALA A 43 -13.43 12.62 -1.48
N ALA A 44 -13.41 11.66 -2.42
CA ALA A 44 -12.25 11.38 -3.25
C ALA A 44 -11.91 12.57 -4.16
N SER A 45 -12.90 13.23 -4.79
CA SER A 45 -12.64 14.40 -5.63
C SER A 45 -12.16 15.61 -4.83
N VAL A 46 -12.72 15.85 -3.64
CA VAL A 46 -12.27 16.91 -2.72
C VAL A 46 -10.86 16.66 -2.19
N SER A 47 -10.52 15.40 -1.87
CA SER A 47 -9.17 15.02 -1.44
C SER A 47 -8.12 15.27 -2.53
N LEU A 48 -8.51 15.20 -3.81
CA LEU A 48 -7.66 15.55 -4.95
C LEU A 48 -7.52 17.07 -5.14
N SER A 49 -8.53 17.87 -4.79
CA SER A 49 -8.55 19.32 -5.03
C SER A 49 -7.97 20.19 -3.91
N MET A 50 -7.40 19.61 -2.84
CA MET A 50 -6.81 20.32 -1.69
C MET A 50 -7.76 21.30 -0.96
N THR A 51 -9.07 21.28 -1.27
CA THR A 51 -10.07 22.16 -0.67
C THR A 51 -10.56 21.68 0.70
N GLY A 52 -10.27 20.42 1.06
CA GLY A 52 -10.35 19.89 2.43
C GLY A 52 -11.73 19.88 3.10
N GLN A 53 -12.79 20.36 2.44
CA GLN A 53 -14.12 20.50 3.02
C GLN A 53 -15.13 19.57 2.34
N GLU A 54 -15.78 18.74 3.15
CA GLU A 54 -16.93 17.94 2.72
C GLU A 54 -18.04 18.85 2.20
N THR A 55 -18.64 18.48 1.07
CA THR A 55 -19.80 19.23 0.55
C THR A 55 -21.06 18.85 1.33
N ILE A 56 -22.02 19.78 1.39
CA ILE A 56 -23.34 19.52 1.98
C ILE A 56 -24.00 18.29 1.31
N GLU A 57 -23.81 18.12 0.01
CA GLU A 57 -24.31 16.97 -0.74
C GLU A 57 -23.72 15.65 -0.25
N ALA A 58 -22.39 15.57 -0.08
CA ALA A 58 -21.72 14.38 0.45
C ALA A 58 -22.24 14.01 1.84
N LEU A 59 -22.42 15.01 2.71
CA LEU A 59 -22.98 14.82 4.06
C LEU A 59 -24.43 14.32 4.02
N CYS A 60 -25.27 14.84 3.12
CA CYS A 60 -26.64 14.35 2.94
C CYS A 60 -26.67 12.88 2.51
N HIS A 61 -25.81 12.50 1.56
CA HIS A 61 -25.67 11.11 1.12
C HIS A 61 -25.16 10.22 2.25
N LEU A 62 -24.11 10.61 2.97
CA LEU A 62 -23.61 9.85 4.11
C LEU A 62 -24.68 9.67 5.22
N SER A 63 -25.39 10.75 5.57
CA SER A 63 -26.46 10.71 6.56
C SER A 63 -27.59 9.75 6.17
N ARG A 64 -27.98 9.74 4.89
CA ARG A 64 -28.99 8.81 4.39
C ARG A 64 -28.51 7.36 4.43
N SER A 65 -27.26 7.11 4.06
CA SER A 65 -26.63 5.79 4.18
C SER A 65 -26.62 5.29 5.64
N LEU A 66 -26.16 6.13 6.59
CA LEU A 66 -26.14 5.82 8.03
C LEU A 66 -27.54 5.50 8.57
N ARG A 67 -28.56 6.30 8.19
CA ARG A 67 -29.94 6.07 8.61
C ARG A 67 -30.45 4.70 8.13
N LEU A 68 -30.19 4.35 6.87
CA LEU A 68 -30.63 3.07 6.30
C LEU A 68 -29.91 1.89 6.96
N VAL A 69 -28.60 1.99 7.21
CA VAL A 69 -27.86 0.95 7.93
C VAL A 69 -28.39 0.77 9.35
N ASN A 70 -28.63 1.87 10.08
CA ASN A 70 -29.19 1.80 11.43
C ASN A 70 -30.57 1.14 11.46
N GLN A 71 -31.41 1.37 10.45
CA GLN A 71 -32.70 0.68 10.31
C GLN A 71 -32.52 -0.82 10.08
N ARG A 72 -31.54 -1.23 9.27
CA ARG A 72 -31.22 -2.66 9.04
C ARG A 72 -30.72 -3.33 10.31
N LEU A 73 -29.79 -2.69 11.02
CA LEU A 73 -29.20 -3.22 12.24
C LEU A 73 -30.21 -3.31 13.40
N ALA A 74 -31.23 -2.46 13.43
CA ALA A 74 -32.33 -2.53 14.39
C ALA A 74 -33.44 -3.52 14.00
N GLY A 75 -33.42 -4.02 12.76
CA GLY A 75 -34.44 -4.89 12.19
C GLY A 75 -34.19 -6.38 12.44
N ASP A 76 -34.55 -7.21 11.46
CA ASP A 76 -34.31 -8.65 11.50
C ASP A 76 -32.82 -9.02 11.30
N GLY A 77 -32.46 -10.23 11.76
CA GLY A 77 -31.09 -10.73 11.64
C GLY A 77 -30.62 -10.88 10.19
N ASP A 78 -31.53 -11.21 9.27
CA ASP A 78 -31.20 -11.44 7.87
C ASP A 78 -30.76 -10.14 7.18
N ASN A 79 -31.46 -9.02 7.40
CA ASN A 79 -31.03 -7.73 6.84
C ASN A 79 -29.80 -7.17 7.58
N ALA A 80 -29.74 -7.33 8.90
CA ALA A 80 -28.61 -6.85 9.72
C ALA A 80 -27.29 -7.54 9.35
N LEU A 81 -27.33 -8.83 8.98
CA LEU A 81 -26.16 -9.64 8.64
C LEU A 81 -25.97 -9.84 7.13
N SER A 82 -26.79 -9.18 6.30
CA SER A 82 -26.69 -9.27 4.84
C SER A 82 -25.34 -8.77 4.29
N ASP A 83 -24.99 -9.27 3.11
CA ASP A 83 -23.80 -8.83 2.36
C ASP A 83 -23.79 -7.33 2.09
N THR A 84 -24.95 -6.75 1.74
CA THR A 84 -25.03 -5.33 1.43
C THR A 84 -24.88 -4.47 2.68
N THR A 85 -25.44 -4.86 3.83
CA THR A 85 -25.18 -4.17 5.11
C THR A 85 -23.70 -4.18 5.44
N LEU A 86 -23.03 -5.34 5.38
CA LEU A 86 -21.59 -5.44 5.63
C LEU A 86 -20.77 -4.58 4.64
N ALA A 87 -21.14 -4.60 3.36
CA ALA A 87 -20.48 -3.80 2.32
C ALA A 87 -20.62 -2.30 2.58
N VAL A 88 -21.78 -1.82 3.06
CA VAL A 88 -21.99 -0.41 3.41
C VAL A 88 -21.13 0.00 4.60
N VAL A 89 -21.04 -0.81 5.66
CA VAL A 89 -20.21 -0.46 6.82
C VAL A 89 -18.73 -0.40 6.44
N ILE A 90 -18.24 -1.33 5.59
CA ILE A 90 -16.89 -1.27 5.03
C ILE A 90 -16.69 0.01 4.19
N ALA A 91 -17.69 0.41 3.41
CA ALA A 91 -17.65 1.63 2.62
C ALA A 91 -17.57 2.89 3.51
N MET A 92 -18.29 2.92 4.64
CA MET A 92 -18.20 4.00 5.63
C MET A 92 -16.82 4.07 6.27
N THR A 93 -16.23 2.94 6.66
CA THR A 93 -14.84 2.86 7.12
C THR A 93 -13.88 3.49 6.10
N GLN A 94 -14.03 3.16 4.81
CA GLN A 94 -13.19 3.72 3.76
C GLN A 94 -13.42 5.22 3.57
N HIS A 95 -14.67 5.69 3.64
CA HIS A 95 -15.01 7.10 3.51
C HIS A 95 -14.28 7.95 4.55
N GLU A 96 -14.42 7.59 5.83
CA GLU A 96 -13.82 8.34 6.93
C GLU A 96 -12.29 8.32 6.87
N ARG A 97 -11.70 7.19 6.43
CA ARG A 97 -10.25 7.11 6.19
C ARG A 97 -9.77 8.06 5.09
N LEU A 98 -10.52 8.23 4.01
CA LEU A 98 -10.14 9.16 2.93
C LEU A 98 -10.09 10.62 3.41
N LEU A 99 -10.83 10.94 4.47
CA LEU A 99 -10.88 12.26 5.09
C LEU A 99 -9.92 12.41 6.28
N GLY A 100 -9.18 11.36 6.65
CA GLY A 100 -8.29 11.36 7.81
C GLY A 100 -8.98 11.15 9.16
N TYR A 101 -10.27 10.80 9.18
CA TYR A 101 -11.04 10.54 10.40
C TYR A 101 -10.80 9.11 10.93
N HIS A 102 -9.54 8.78 11.22
CA HIS A 102 -9.12 7.42 11.57
C HIS A 102 -9.82 6.84 12.80
N GLN A 103 -10.12 7.66 13.81
CA GLN A 103 -10.80 7.20 15.02
C GLN A 103 -12.26 6.80 14.75
N HIS A 104 -12.99 7.57 13.95
CA HIS A 104 -14.35 7.21 13.54
C HIS A 104 -14.31 5.94 12.67
N ALA A 105 -13.35 5.87 11.75
CA ALA A 105 -13.24 4.73 10.86
C ALA A 105 -13.01 3.42 11.63
N LEU A 106 -12.26 3.48 12.73
CA LEU A 106 -12.03 2.35 13.61
C LEU A 106 -13.33 1.85 14.27
N ILE A 107 -14.23 2.75 14.67
CA ILE A 107 -15.55 2.38 15.21
C ILE A 107 -16.35 1.60 14.16
N HIS A 108 -16.40 2.08 12.91
CA HIS A 108 -17.05 1.35 11.83
C HIS A 108 -16.39 -0.01 11.58
N PHE A 109 -15.06 -0.08 11.63
CA PHE A 109 -14.33 -1.32 11.41
C PHE A 109 -14.56 -2.36 12.53
N GLU A 110 -14.67 -1.93 13.79
CA GLU A 110 -15.10 -2.80 14.88
C GLU A 110 -16.52 -3.35 14.65
N GLY A 111 -17.41 -2.53 14.09
CA GLY A 111 -18.72 -2.96 13.59
C GLY A 111 -18.62 -4.04 12.51
N VAL A 112 -17.74 -3.85 11.51
CA VAL A 112 -17.44 -4.86 10.47
C VAL A 112 -17.00 -6.17 11.11
N GLN A 113 -16.04 -6.15 12.04
CA GLN A 113 -15.57 -7.35 12.73
C GLN A 113 -16.68 -8.07 13.50
N ARG A 114 -17.57 -7.30 14.14
CA ARG A 114 -18.71 -7.85 14.88
C ARG A 114 -19.68 -8.56 13.95
N ILE A 115 -20.04 -7.96 12.82
CA ILE A 115 -20.91 -8.57 11.81
C ILE A 115 -20.27 -9.85 11.25
N ILE A 116 -18.98 -9.82 10.91
CA ILE A 116 -18.25 -11.00 10.42
C ILE A 116 -18.25 -12.14 11.44
N THR A 117 -18.07 -11.81 12.73
CA THR A 117 -18.14 -12.80 13.82
C THR A 117 -19.52 -13.43 13.92
N LEU A 118 -20.58 -12.62 13.82
CA LEU A 118 -21.97 -13.11 13.85
C LEU A 118 -22.33 -13.96 12.64
N ARG A 119 -21.65 -13.76 11.50
CA ARG A 119 -21.73 -14.60 10.31
C ARG A 119 -20.89 -15.88 10.37
N GLY A 120 -20.29 -16.18 11.53
CA GLY A 120 -19.49 -17.37 11.76
C GLY A 120 -18.00 -17.24 11.40
N GLY A 121 -17.51 -16.01 11.17
CA GLY A 121 -16.09 -15.69 11.08
C GLY A 121 -15.58 -15.43 9.67
N ILE A 122 -14.35 -14.91 9.59
CA ILE A 122 -13.75 -14.45 8.33
C ILE A 122 -13.56 -15.57 7.30
N SER A 123 -13.26 -16.80 7.74
CA SER A 123 -13.07 -17.95 6.82
C SER A 123 -14.37 -18.34 6.09
N ILE A 124 -15.52 -18.21 6.75
CA ILE A 124 -16.82 -18.43 6.10
C ILE A 124 -17.06 -17.31 5.07
N LEU A 125 -16.82 -16.05 5.44
CA LEU A 125 -16.98 -14.92 4.52
C LEU A 125 -16.06 -15.02 3.29
N VAL A 126 -14.83 -15.52 3.45
CA VAL A 126 -13.92 -15.79 2.32
C VAL A 126 -14.53 -16.77 1.32
N SER A 127 -15.29 -17.74 1.80
CA SER A 127 -15.93 -18.76 0.96
C SER A 127 -17.23 -18.23 0.32
N ASP A 128 -18.06 -17.56 1.11
CA ASP A 128 -19.40 -17.10 0.69
C ASP A 128 -19.33 -15.85 -0.19
N CYS A 129 -18.50 -14.88 0.19
CA CYS A 129 -18.43 -13.56 -0.45
C CYS A 129 -16.99 -13.01 -0.47
N PRO A 130 -16.09 -13.61 -1.28
CA PRO A 130 -14.66 -13.29 -1.30
C PRO A 130 -14.36 -11.81 -1.57
N GLY A 131 -15.19 -11.14 -2.37
CA GLY A 131 -15.04 -9.72 -2.65
C GLY A 131 -15.22 -8.82 -1.43
N ILE A 132 -16.15 -9.17 -0.52
CA ILE A 132 -16.32 -8.45 0.75
C ILE A 132 -15.19 -8.80 1.71
N ALA A 133 -14.82 -10.08 1.83
CA ALA A 133 -13.70 -10.51 2.66
C ALA A 133 -12.40 -9.78 2.30
N GLN A 134 -12.10 -9.66 1.01
CA GLN A 134 -10.94 -8.92 0.51
C GLN A 134 -10.92 -7.47 1.00
N LYS A 135 -12.08 -6.78 1.04
CA LYS A 135 -12.15 -5.40 1.56
C LYS A 135 -12.06 -5.33 3.07
N ALA A 136 -12.54 -6.35 3.79
CA ALA A 136 -12.33 -6.45 5.23
C ALA A 136 -10.84 -6.61 5.57
N PHE A 137 -10.10 -7.49 4.87
CA PHE A 137 -8.65 -7.63 5.01
C PHE A 137 -7.90 -6.35 4.63
N ARG A 138 -8.33 -5.65 3.57
CA ARG A 138 -7.73 -4.38 3.18
C ARG A 138 -7.88 -3.33 4.29
N ALA A 139 -9.07 -3.20 4.86
CA ALA A 139 -9.34 -2.28 5.96
C ALA A 139 -8.51 -2.63 7.21
N ASP A 140 -8.43 -3.92 7.57
CA ASP A 140 -7.61 -4.39 8.69
C ASP A 140 -6.14 -4.03 8.52
N LEU A 141 -5.55 -4.36 7.35
CA LEU A 141 -4.16 -4.04 7.03
C LEU A 141 -3.88 -2.54 7.09
N ASP A 142 -4.84 -1.74 6.61
CA ASP A 142 -4.77 -0.29 6.66
C ASP A 142 -4.74 0.27 8.09
N PHE A 143 -5.54 -0.27 9.00
CA PHE A 143 -5.48 0.12 10.42
C PHE A 143 -4.19 -0.35 11.08
N ALA A 144 -3.72 -1.55 10.76
CA ALA A 144 -2.46 -2.07 11.27
C ALA A 144 -1.27 -1.15 10.89
N LEU A 145 -1.23 -0.69 9.63
CA LEU A 145 -0.25 0.28 9.15
C LEU A 145 -0.38 1.65 9.83
N GLN A 146 -1.61 2.18 9.96
CA GLN A 146 -1.81 3.52 10.52
C GLN A 146 -1.50 3.57 12.03
N LEU A 147 -1.89 2.53 12.78
CA LEU A 147 -1.83 2.51 14.24
C LEU A 147 -0.59 1.81 14.77
N GLY A 148 0.17 1.11 13.92
CA GLY A 148 1.27 0.25 14.36
C GLY A 148 0.78 -0.92 15.20
N ALA A 149 -0.44 -1.40 14.95
CA ALA A 149 -1.05 -2.50 15.67
C ALA A 149 -0.94 -3.81 14.87
N PRO A 150 -0.99 -4.98 15.52
CA PRO A 150 -1.19 -6.24 14.80
C PRO A 150 -2.47 -6.23 13.97
N THR A 151 -2.46 -6.96 12.87
CA THR A 151 -3.69 -7.24 12.11
C THR A 151 -4.67 -8.01 12.98
N LYS A 152 -5.97 -7.70 12.86
CA LYS A 152 -7.01 -8.33 13.67
C LYS A 152 -7.47 -9.67 13.10
N PHE A 153 -7.27 -9.90 11.80
CA PHE A 153 -7.44 -11.22 11.20
C PHE A 153 -6.10 -11.97 11.12
N SER A 154 -6.17 -13.30 11.11
CA SER A 154 -4.99 -14.14 10.92
C SER A 154 -4.58 -14.17 9.45
N THR A 155 -3.27 -14.08 9.20
CA THR A 155 -2.67 -14.27 7.87
C THR A 155 -3.03 -15.61 7.23
N GLN A 156 -3.33 -16.65 8.02
CA GLN A 156 -3.77 -17.95 7.50
C GLN A 156 -5.15 -17.89 6.81
N CYS A 157 -5.96 -16.89 7.15
CA CYS A 157 -7.26 -16.67 6.52
C CYS A 157 -7.18 -15.82 5.25
N VAL A 158 -6.04 -15.18 4.99
CA VAL A 158 -5.86 -14.30 3.83
C VAL A 158 -5.68 -15.15 2.57
N PRO A 159 -6.49 -14.94 1.52
CA PRO A 159 -6.34 -15.64 0.25
C PRO A 159 -5.02 -15.30 -0.47
N GLY A 160 -4.76 -15.94 -1.62
CA GLY A 160 -3.61 -15.60 -2.49
C GLY A 160 -2.39 -16.49 -2.33
N LYS A 161 -2.35 -17.42 -1.35
CA LYS A 161 -1.20 -18.35 -1.17
C LYS A 161 -0.93 -19.22 -2.40
N ALA A 162 -1.98 -19.72 -3.05
CA ALA A 162 -1.87 -20.53 -4.27
C ALA A 162 -1.31 -19.70 -5.43
N THR A 163 -1.85 -18.50 -5.66
CA THR A 163 -1.40 -17.55 -6.69
C THR A 163 0.05 -17.15 -6.47
N LEU A 164 0.44 -16.83 -5.24
CA LEU A 164 1.82 -16.50 -4.89
C LEU A 164 2.77 -17.69 -5.12
N GLY A 165 2.34 -18.90 -4.78
CA GLY A 165 3.08 -20.13 -5.06
C GLY A 165 3.34 -20.33 -6.56
N TRP A 166 2.30 -20.18 -7.37
CA TRP A 166 2.41 -20.23 -8.84
C TRP A 166 3.31 -19.11 -9.40
N LEU A 167 3.21 -17.89 -8.87
CA LEU A 167 4.09 -16.77 -9.27
C LEU A 167 5.56 -17.07 -8.94
N ARG A 168 5.85 -17.66 -7.78
CA ARG A 168 7.22 -18.09 -7.40
C ARG A 168 7.79 -19.09 -8.40
N GLU A 169 6.98 -20.04 -8.88
CA GLU A 169 7.40 -21.01 -9.90
C GLU A 169 7.72 -20.31 -11.23
N LYS A 170 6.87 -19.37 -11.66
CA LYS A 170 7.07 -18.60 -12.90
C LYS A 170 8.31 -17.72 -12.83
N TYR A 171 8.51 -17.02 -11.72
CA TYR A 171 9.68 -16.17 -11.48
C TYR A 171 10.99 -16.98 -11.57
N ARG A 172 11.05 -18.13 -10.89
CA ARG A 172 12.20 -19.05 -10.97
C ARG A 172 12.44 -19.57 -12.38
N GLY A 173 11.37 -19.93 -13.11
CA GLY A 173 11.44 -20.40 -14.49
C GLY A 173 11.98 -19.34 -15.47
N ALA A 174 11.69 -18.06 -15.22
CA ALA A 174 12.19 -16.94 -16.01
C ALA A 174 13.68 -16.63 -15.78
N ARG A 175 14.35 -17.32 -14.83
CA ARG A 175 15.72 -17.01 -14.38
C ARG A 175 15.90 -15.55 -13.95
N ALA A 176 14.82 -14.91 -13.52
CA ALA A 176 14.91 -13.65 -12.82
C ALA A 176 15.51 -13.96 -11.44
N TYR A 177 16.73 -13.51 -11.20
CA TYR A 177 17.38 -13.61 -9.90
C TYR A 177 17.33 -12.24 -9.23
N PRO A 178 17.07 -12.16 -7.92
CA PRO A 178 17.18 -10.91 -7.19
C PRO A 178 18.59 -10.36 -7.38
N PRO A 179 18.75 -9.09 -7.79
CA PRO A 179 20.06 -8.45 -7.91
C PRO A 179 20.70 -8.12 -6.54
N CYS A 180 20.06 -8.51 -5.42
CA CYS A 180 20.57 -8.29 -4.07
C CYS A 180 22.03 -8.75 -3.89
N THR A 181 22.79 -7.99 -3.12
CA THR A 181 24.12 -8.40 -2.67
C THR A 181 24.01 -9.55 -1.67
N LEU A 182 24.91 -10.54 -1.79
CA LEU A 182 24.98 -11.70 -0.90
C LEU A 182 25.13 -11.31 0.58
N ASP A 183 25.79 -10.18 0.85
CA ASP A 183 26.10 -9.70 2.20
C ASP A 183 24.86 -9.16 2.94
N LEU A 184 23.98 -8.44 2.24
CA LEU A 184 22.69 -8.00 2.79
C LEU A 184 21.81 -9.20 3.15
N ILE A 185 21.74 -10.20 2.26
CA ILE A 185 20.94 -11.42 2.46
C ILE A 185 21.42 -12.15 3.73
N ALA A 186 22.73 -12.25 3.94
CA ALA A 186 23.32 -12.93 5.10
C ALA A 186 22.91 -12.29 6.44
N CYS A 187 22.63 -10.98 6.45
CA CYS A 187 22.32 -10.22 7.66
C CYS A 187 20.82 -10.17 8.02
N ILE A 188 19.93 -10.63 7.14
CA ILE A 188 18.48 -10.51 7.31
C ILE A 188 17.86 -11.85 7.77
N GLY A 189 16.95 -11.79 8.74
CA GLY A 189 16.18 -12.94 9.19
C GLY A 189 15.36 -13.63 8.10
N GLU A 190 15.12 -14.95 8.25
CA GLU A 190 14.47 -15.78 7.22
C GLU A 190 13.08 -15.27 6.81
N ASN A 191 12.29 -14.78 7.77
CA ASN A 191 10.94 -14.28 7.52
C ASN A 191 10.95 -13.03 6.63
N LEU A 192 11.80 -12.04 6.95
CA LEU A 192 11.92 -10.83 6.15
C LEU A 192 12.51 -11.12 4.77
N ARG A 193 13.49 -12.03 4.68
CA ARG A 193 14.04 -12.50 3.42
C ARG A 193 12.95 -13.11 2.52
N SER A 194 12.07 -13.93 3.07
CA SER A 194 10.96 -14.51 2.32
C SER A 194 9.97 -13.44 1.81
N VAL A 195 9.70 -12.40 2.60
CA VAL A 195 8.84 -11.28 2.16
C VAL A 195 9.53 -10.42 1.09
N LEU A 196 10.83 -10.19 1.22
CA LEU A 196 11.65 -9.51 0.21
C LEU A 196 11.57 -10.22 -1.15
N GLU A 197 11.70 -11.54 -1.18
CA GLU A 197 11.54 -12.34 -2.40
C GLU A 197 10.15 -12.15 -3.02
N ASP A 198 9.10 -12.10 -2.21
CA ASP A 198 7.74 -11.88 -2.72
C ASP A 198 7.55 -10.47 -3.30
N CYS A 199 8.16 -9.45 -2.70
CA CYS A 199 8.17 -8.10 -3.26
C CYS A 199 8.95 -8.02 -4.57
N TYR A 200 10.04 -8.79 -4.74
CA TYR A 200 10.70 -8.92 -6.04
C TYR A 200 9.82 -9.55 -7.10
N ILE A 201 9.05 -10.59 -6.74
CA ILE A 201 8.13 -11.25 -7.66
C ILE A 201 7.02 -10.29 -8.08
N LEU A 202 6.48 -9.50 -7.15
CA LEU A 202 5.50 -8.45 -7.45
C LEU A 202 6.09 -7.38 -8.36
N ALA A 203 7.31 -6.92 -8.06
CA ALA A 203 7.98 -5.92 -8.87
C ALA A 203 8.30 -6.45 -10.27
N TRP A 204 8.74 -7.70 -10.39
CA TRP A 204 8.94 -8.38 -11.66
C TRP A 204 7.64 -8.46 -12.44
N LEU A 205 6.55 -8.95 -11.84
CA LEU A 205 5.24 -9.08 -12.50
C LEU A 205 4.73 -7.74 -13.06
N VAL A 206 5.01 -6.63 -12.35
CA VAL A 206 4.55 -5.29 -12.71
C VAL A 206 5.57 -4.50 -13.55
N ASN A 207 6.82 -4.92 -13.62
CA ASN A 207 7.76 -4.40 -14.62
C ASN A 207 7.74 -5.21 -15.90
N ASP A 208 7.15 -6.41 -15.88
CA ASP A 208 7.18 -7.31 -17.02
C ASP A 208 6.39 -6.71 -18.18
N ASP A 209 7.11 -6.34 -19.23
CA ASP A 209 6.56 -6.28 -20.56
C ASP A 209 6.05 -7.68 -20.92
N ALA A 210 5.04 -7.81 -21.78
CA ALA A 210 4.36 -9.08 -22.10
C ALA A 210 5.26 -10.25 -22.60
N VAL A 211 6.59 -10.10 -22.59
CA VAL A 211 7.67 -11.02 -22.92
C VAL A 211 7.55 -12.38 -22.22
N HIS A 212 7.17 -12.46 -20.94
CA HIS A 212 7.03 -13.76 -20.24
C HIS A 212 5.59 -14.31 -20.24
N GLY A 213 4.63 -13.56 -20.78
CA GLY A 213 3.25 -14.00 -20.98
C GLY A 213 2.47 -14.30 -19.68
N VAL A 214 2.99 -13.92 -18.51
CA VAL A 214 2.34 -14.14 -17.22
C VAL A 214 1.18 -13.16 -17.07
N ARG A 215 -0.01 -13.69 -16.75
CA ARG A 215 -1.21 -12.89 -16.51
C ARG A 215 -1.91 -13.31 -15.24
N VAL A 216 -2.35 -12.33 -14.45
CA VAL A 216 -3.02 -12.54 -13.15
C VAL A 216 -4.32 -11.74 -13.12
N ASP A 217 -5.39 -12.36 -12.65
CA ASP A 217 -6.66 -11.67 -12.41
C ASP A 217 -6.50 -10.59 -11.34
N GLU A 218 -7.24 -9.49 -11.47
CA GLU A 218 -7.18 -8.37 -10.51
C GLU A 218 -7.47 -8.79 -9.06
N TYR A 219 -8.43 -9.71 -8.86
CA TYR A 219 -8.76 -10.20 -7.53
C TYR A 219 -7.60 -11.01 -6.95
N ASP A 220 -7.05 -11.94 -7.74
CA ASP A 220 -5.93 -12.78 -7.32
C ASP A 220 -4.68 -11.94 -7.04
N PHE A 221 -4.41 -10.92 -7.86
CA PHE A 221 -3.30 -9.99 -7.63
C PHE A 221 -3.48 -9.22 -6.31
N HIS A 222 -4.67 -8.70 -6.04
CA HIS A 222 -4.95 -7.99 -4.81
C HIS A 222 -4.89 -8.91 -3.57
N ASP A 223 -5.32 -10.16 -3.69
CA ASP A 223 -5.17 -11.16 -2.64
C ASP A 223 -3.69 -11.44 -2.33
N VAL A 224 -2.84 -11.53 -3.35
CA VAL A 224 -1.38 -11.65 -3.16
C VAL A 224 -0.82 -10.40 -2.47
N LEU A 225 -1.23 -9.18 -2.87
CA LEU A 225 -0.79 -7.96 -2.22
C LEU A 225 -1.17 -7.95 -0.72
N LEU A 226 -2.41 -8.33 -0.39
CA LEU A 226 -2.86 -8.44 0.99
C LEU A 226 -2.03 -9.48 1.76
N LEU A 227 -1.83 -10.67 1.21
CA LEU A 227 -1.03 -11.71 1.85
C LEU A 227 0.40 -11.27 2.14
N VAL A 228 1.05 -10.59 1.19
CA VAL A 228 2.41 -10.07 1.37
C VAL A 228 2.42 -8.96 2.42
N GLY A 229 1.44 -8.06 2.41
CA GLY A 229 1.29 -6.99 3.40
C GLY A 229 1.09 -7.51 4.82
N TYR A 230 0.23 -8.53 5.00
CA TYR A 230 0.03 -9.19 6.29
C TYR A 230 1.31 -9.83 6.80
N ARG A 231 2.01 -10.60 5.96
CA ARG A 231 3.28 -11.23 6.32
C ARG A 231 4.35 -10.21 6.68
N LEU A 232 4.39 -9.06 6.00
CA LEU A 232 5.32 -7.99 6.32
C LEU A 232 5.08 -7.43 7.74
N LEU A 233 3.83 -7.25 8.16
CA LEU A 233 3.50 -6.78 9.50
C LEU A 233 3.67 -7.86 10.59
N GLU A 234 3.58 -9.14 10.22
CA GLU A 234 3.93 -10.25 11.12
C GLU A 234 5.44 -10.31 11.42
N VAL A 235 6.29 -9.91 10.47
CA VAL A 235 7.74 -9.82 10.72
C VAL A 235 8.03 -8.79 11.80
N ARG A 236 7.45 -7.60 11.65
CA ARG A 236 7.70 -6.46 12.54
C ARG A 236 6.58 -5.42 12.45
N LEU A 237 6.12 -4.94 13.60
CA LEU A 237 5.22 -3.79 13.68
C LEU A 237 6.00 -2.49 13.44
N LEU A 238 5.38 -1.50 12.80
CA LEU A 238 6.06 -0.23 12.47
C LEU A 238 6.53 0.54 13.71
N ASN A 239 5.81 0.46 14.82
CA ASN A 239 6.15 1.10 16.08
C ASN A 239 7.04 0.23 17.00
N ALA A 240 7.52 -0.92 16.51
CA ALA A 240 8.39 -1.78 17.31
C ALA A 240 9.71 -1.05 17.66
N PRO A 241 10.18 -1.12 18.92
CA PRO A 241 11.40 -0.46 19.35
C PRO A 241 12.59 -0.78 18.45
N THR A 242 13.34 0.23 18.03
CA THR A 242 14.52 0.06 17.18
C THR A 242 15.71 -0.41 18.03
N GLU A 243 16.25 -1.59 17.74
CA GLU A 243 17.51 -2.04 18.28
C GLU A 243 18.68 -1.58 17.39
N MET A 244 19.78 -1.13 17.99
CA MET A 244 20.90 -0.50 17.25
C MET A 244 21.61 -1.43 16.26
N ASN A 245 21.47 -2.74 16.40
CA ASN A 245 22.16 -3.74 15.57
C ASN A 245 21.35 -4.16 14.32
N GLU A 246 20.14 -3.64 14.12
CA GLU A 246 19.21 -4.11 13.08
C GLU A 246 18.98 -3.06 11.96
N LYS A 247 19.92 -2.14 11.75
CA LYS A 247 19.76 -0.99 10.85
C LYS A 247 19.27 -1.38 9.45
N SER A 248 19.95 -2.32 8.80
CA SER A 248 19.59 -2.78 7.45
C SER A 248 18.24 -3.48 7.40
N GLU A 249 17.91 -4.27 8.43
CA GLU A 249 16.62 -4.94 8.55
C GLU A 249 15.48 -3.93 8.70
N ILE A 250 15.67 -2.88 9.50
CA ILE A 250 14.69 -1.80 9.67
C ILE A 250 14.52 -0.99 8.38
N LEU A 251 15.62 -0.57 7.74
CA LEU A 251 15.55 0.15 6.48
C LEU A 251 14.81 -0.66 5.40
N LEU A 252 15.12 -1.97 5.32
CA LEU A 252 14.47 -2.86 4.38
C LEU A 252 12.98 -3.01 4.70
N HIS A 253 12.63 -3.30 5.96
CA HIS A 253 11.24 -3.47 6.39
C HIS A 253 10.39 -2.24 6.07
N LEU A 254 10.88 -1.04 6.42
CA LEU A 254 10.18 0.22 6.14
C LEU A 254 10.06 0.47 4.62
N GLY A 255 11.09 0.14 3.84
CA GLY A 255 11.05 0.32 2.39
C GLY A 255 10.09 -0.64 1.71
N LEU A 256 10.01 -1.90 2.18
CA LEU A 256 9.00 -2.85 1.73
C LEU A 256 7.60 -2.38 2.11
N ALA A 257 7.41 -1.79 3.30
CA ALA A 257 6.12 -1.24 3.72
C ALA A 257 5.70 -0.04 2.85
N ALA A 258 6.65 0.83 2.51
CA ALA A 258 6.45 1.95 1.58
C ALA A 258 6.07 1.46 0.18
N LEU A 259 6.78 0.46 -0.34
CA LEU A 259 6.48 -0.17 -1.63
C LEU A 259 5.09 -0.81 -1.64
N MET A 260 4.73 -1.57 -0.60
CA MET A 260 3.40 -2.18 -0.48
C MET A 260 2.29 -1.12 -0.42
N THR A 261 2.53 -0.02 0.30
CA THR A 261 1.60 1.12 0.35
C THR A 261 1.38 1.71 -1.05
N LYS A 262 2.45 1.82 -1.86
CA LYS A 262 2.34 2.24 -3.26
C LYS A 262 1.52 1.27 -4.11
N PHE A 263 1.74 -0.04 -3.98
CA PHE A 263 0.93 -1.05 -4.68
C PHE A 263 -0.56 -0.94 -4.37
N PHE A 264 -0.93 -0.67 -3.11
CA PHE A 264 -2.33 -0.48 -2.73
C PHE A 264 -2.92 0.85 -3.21
N ALA A 265 -2.07 1.83 -3.53
CA ALA A 265 -2.46 3.15 -4.00
C ALA A 265 -2.54 3.27 -5.53
N LEU A 266 -2.28 2.21 -6.30
CA LEU A 266 -2.26 2.30 -7.76
C LEU A 266 -3.59 2.82 -8.33
N GLY A 267 -3.53 3.96 -9.02
CA GLY A 267 -4.69 4.65 -9.59
C GLY A 267 -5.51 5.50 -8.60
N LEU A 268 -5.05 5.67 -7.36
CA LEU A 268 -5.67 6.50 -6.33
C LEU A 268 -4.63 7.44 -5.70
N LYS A 269 -5.10 8.46 -4.98
CA LYS A 269 -4.21 9.26 -4.12
C LYS A 269 -3.56 8.32 -3.09
N PRO A 270 -2.24 8.38 -2.87
CA PRO A 270 -1.60 7.57 -1.85
C PRO A 270 -2.25 7.78 -0.49
N PRO A 271 -2.56 6.72 0.26
CA PRO A 271 -3.07 6.87 1.60
C PRO A 271 -2.01 7.57 2.45
N ASN A 272 -2.42 8.56 3.23
CA ASN A 272 -1.52 9.14 4.22
C ASN A 272 -1.35 8.12 5.35
N VAL A 273 -0.18 7.47 5.41
CA VAL A 273 0.20 6.55 6.49
C VAL A 273 1.20 7.27 7.38
N ASP A 274 0.67 8.11 8.28
CA ASP A 274 1.48 9.04 9.08
C ASP A 274 2.57 8.33 9.88
N LEU A 275 2.25 7.16 10.45
CA LEU A 275 3.21 6.38 11.22
C LEU A 275 4.39 5.91 10.36
N LEU A 276 4.12 5.38 9.16
CA LEU A 276 5.17 4.93 8.26
C LEU A 276 6.04 6.10 7.80
N ASN A 277 5.42 7.23 7.45
CA ASN A 277 6.14 8.47 7.14
C ASN A 277 7.07 8.85 8.31
N HIS A 278 6.53 8.95 9.53
CA HIS A 278 7.28 9.31 10.72
C HIS A 278 8.46 8.36 10.98
N CYS A 279 8.24 7.05 10.88
CA CYS A 279 9.30 6.04 11.03
C CYS A 279 10.41 6.21 9.99
N ILE A 280 10.07 6.48 8.72
CA ILE A 280 11.05 6.71 7.65
C ILE A 280 11.87 7.97 7.92
N VAL A 281 11.22 9.07 8.31
CA VAL A 281 11.90 10.32 8.67
C VAL A 281 12.87 10.11 9.83
N LEU A 282 12.41 9.44 10.89
CA LEU A 282 13.19 9.16 12.10
C LEU A 282 14.46 8.37 11.79
N VAL A 283 14.35 7.22 11.10
CA VAL A 283 15.53 6.40 10.77
C VAL A 283 16.45 7.13 9.79
N SER A 284 15.88 7.93 8.88
CA SER A 284 16.66 8.66 7.89
C SER A 284 17.50 9.76 8.54
N LEU A 285 16.96 10.50 9.51
CA LEU A 285 17.63 11.67 10.09
C LEU A 285 18.51 11.35 11.30
N GLU A 286 18.10 10.42 12.17
CA GLU A 286 18.78 10.20 13.46
C GLU A 286 19.96 9.21 13.38
N GLN A 287 20.01 8.38 12.34
CA GLN A 287 21.01 7.32 12.21
C GLN A 287 22.14 7.68 11.24
N HIS A 288 23.35 7.25 11.60
CA HIS A 288 24.52 7.31 10.74
C HIS A 288 24.73 5.96 10.04
N TYR A 289 24.85 6.00 8.72
CA TYR A 289 25.02 4.84 7.85
C TYR A 289 26.37 4.98 7.13
N ASN A 290 27.28 4.07 7.44
CA ASN A 290 28.68 4.14 6.99
C ASN A 290 28.98 3.07 5.96
N ALA A 291 28.31 1.92 6.04
CA ALA A 291 28.50 0.88 5.04
C ALA A 291 27.82 1.30 3.74
N ARG A 292 28.48 1.00 2.62
CA ARG A 292 27.96 1.31 1.29
C ARG A 292 26.57 0.71 1.09
N GLU A 293 26.35 -0.54 1.51
CA GLU A 293 25.06 -1.22 1.35
C GLU A 293 23.94 -0.56 2.15
N GLU A 294 24.22 -0.10 3.37
CA GLU A 294 23.26 0.66 4.19
C GLU A 294 22.86 1.97 3.49
N GLN A 295 23.83 2.65 2.87
CA GLN A 295 23.60 3.89 2.13
C GLN A 295 22.80 3.65 0.86
N GLU A 296 23.08 2.58 0.12
CA GLU A 296 22.32 2.17 -1.06
C GLU A 296 20.87 1.80 -0.69
N LEU A 297 20.68 1.08 0.42
CA LEU A 297 19.37 0.71 0.93
C LEU A 297 18.59 1.92 1.45
N LEU A 298 19.25 2.83 2.16
CA LEU A 298 18.65 4.09 2.58
C LEU A 298 18.24 4.94 1.37
N LEU A 299 19.07 5.01 0.32
CA LEU A 299 18.72 5.70 -0.90
C LEU A 299 17.45 5.11 -1.51
N TRP A 300 17.38 3.77 -1.62
CA TRP A 300 16.17 3.09 -2.08
C TRP A 300 14.93 3.37 -1.22
N LEU A 301 15.08 3.38 0.11
CA LEU A 301 14.01 3.76 1.04
C LEU A 301 13.49 5.17 0.77
N LEU A 302 14.38 6.15 0.59
CA LEU A 302 13.99 7.55 0.39
C LEU A 302 13.21 7.76 -0.92
N PHE A 303 13.67 7.16 -2.02
CA PHE A 303 12.97 7.21 -3.30
C PHE A 303 11.63 6.47 -3.27
N THR A 304 11.60 5.29 -2.66
CA THR A 304 10.36 4.52 -2.49
C THR A 304 9.38 5.24 -1.57
N GLY A 305 9.88 5.87 -0.50
CA GLY A 305 9.14 6.74 0.41
C GLY A 305 8.51 7.91 -0.33
N LYS A 306 9.27 8.65 -1.15
CA LYS A 306 8.73 9.75 -1.97
C LYS A 306 7.64 9.31 -2.93
N ALA A 307 7.80 8.14 -3.55
CA ALA A 307 6.80 7.59 -4.46
C ALA A 307 5.50 7.16 -3.76
N SER A 308 5.52 6.97 -2.44
CA SER A 308 4.46 6.34 -1.65
C SER A 308 3.86 7.23 -0.55
N VAL A 309 4.62 7.57 0.48
CA VAL A 309 4.11 8.16 1.74
C VAL A 309 4.72 9.52 2.10
N LEU A 310 5.87 9.89 1.52
CA LEU A 310 6.53 11.19 1.75
C LEU A 310 5.98 12.23 0.76
N THR A 311 4.67 12.46 0.78
CA THR A 311 3.98 13.33 -0.19
C THR A 311 3.56 14.69 0.38
N GLY A 312 3.99 15.03 1.60
CA GLY A 312 3.74 16.33 2.21
C GLY A 312 4.39 17.47 1.41
N VAL A 313 3.82 18.68 1.52
CA VAL A 313 4.25 19.87 0.78
C VAL A 313 5.71 20.24 1.08
N ASP A 314 6.14 20.03 2.32
CA ASP A 314 7.46 20.42 2.82
C ASP A 314 8.47 19.27 2.89
N GLU A 315 8.10 18.06 2.43
CA GLU A 315 8.98 16.87 2.51
C GLU A 315 10.30 17.08 1.76
N ASP A 316 10.25 17.81 0.65
CA ASP A 316 11.44 18.04 -0.19
C ASP A 316 12.50 18.91 0.49
N ILE A 317 12.13 19.66 1.54
CA ILE A 317 13.06 20.53 2.30
C ILE A 317 14.16 19.71 2.98
N TRP A 318 13.82 18.55 3.56
CA TRP A 318 14.81 17.69 4.22
C TRP A 318 15.25 16.53 3.32
N LEU A 319 14.35 16.03 2.47
CA LEU A 319 14.56 14.84 1.66
C LEU A 319 15.63 15.09 0.59
N VAL A 320 15.55 16.21 -0.12
CA VAL A 320 16.45 16.49 -1.25
C VAL A 320 17.91 16.67 -0.78
N PRO A 321 18.20 17.47 0.27
CA PRO A 321 19.56 17.55 0.82
C PRO A 321 20.08 16.19 1.34
N LYS A 322 19.19 15.37 1.93
CA LYS A 322 19.56 14.04 2.41
C LYS A 322 19.98 13.12 1.26
N ILE A 323 19.22 13.11 0.16
CA ILE A 323 19.53 12.35 -1.06
C ILE A 323 20.83 12.83 -1.69
N SER A 324 21.03 14.15 -1.86
CA SER A 324 22.28 14.73 -2.41
C SER A 324 23.50 14.22 -1.62
N ARG A 325 23.46 14.31 -0.29
CA ARG A 325 24.55 13.88 0.57
C ARG A 325 24.86 12.38 0.39
N ILE A 326 23.84 11.52 0.35
CA ILE A 326 24.03 10.07 0.17
C ILE A 326 24.57 9.77 -1.23
N ALA A 327 24.03 10.41 -2.27
CA ALA A 327 24.49 10.24 -3.64
C ALA A 327 25.96 10.64 -3.80
N THR A 328 26.37 11.76 -3.18
CA THR A 328 27.77 12.19 -3.14
C THR A 328 28.66 11.18 -2.43
N GLN A 329 28.23 10.64 -1.29
CA GLN A 329 28.97 9.61 -0.54
C GLN A 329 29.14 8.31 -1.34
N LEU A 330 28.13 7.95 -2.13
CA LEU A 330 28.15 6.78 -3.01
C LEU A 330 28.84 7.05 -4.36
N GLY A 331 29.23 8.29 -4.66
CA GLY A 331 29.83 8.69 -5.93
C GLY A 331 28.86 8.63 -7.12
N LEU A 332 27.55 8.77 -6.88
CA LEU A 332 26.51 8.73 -7.92
C LEU A 332 26.34 10.12 -8.54
N SER A 333 26.64 10.24 -9.83
CA SER A 333 26.63 11.52 -10.54
C SER A 333 25.59 11.63 -11.65
N THR A 334 24.94 10.53 -12.02
CA THR A 334 23.95 10.48 -13.10
C THR A 334 22.71 9.71 -12.66
N TRP A 335 21.58 10.00 -13.31
CA TRP A 335 20.34 9.26 -13.10
C TRP A 335 20.54 7.75 -13.33
N ASP A 336 21.31 7.35 -14.33
CA ASP A 336 21.55 5.94 -14.63
C ASP A 336 22.23 5.21 -13.47
N HIS A 337 23.22 5.83 -12.82
CA HIS A 337 23.89 5.24 -11.65
C HIS A 337 22.93 5.14 -10.45
N VAL A 338 22.07 6.15 -10.24
CA VAL A 338 21.03 6.12 -9.21
C VAL A 338 20.03 5.01 -9.51
N SER A 339 19.50 4.95 -10.72
CA SER A 339 18.53 3.95 -11.17
C SER A 339 19.08 2.53 -11.02
N GLN A 340 20.33 2.28 -11.43
CA GLN A 340 21.01 0.99 -11.21
C GLN A 340 21.13 0.63 -9.73
N THR A 341 21.36 1.62 -8.86
CA THR A 341 21.43 1.42 -7.41
C THR A 341 20.05 1.07 -6.83
N LEU A 342 19.00 1.79 -7.24
CA LEU A 342 17.62 1.53 -6.80
C LEU A 342 17.13 0.15 -7.23
N GLN A 343 17.51 -0.30 -8.43
CA GLN A 343 17.14 -1.61 -8.97
C GLN A 343 17.84 -2.80 -8.30
N LYS A 344 18.80 -2.56 -7.38
CA LYS A 344 19.35 -3.62 -6.50
C LYS A 344 18.35 -4.13 -5.48
N PHE A 345 17.23 -3.43 -5.31
CA PHE A 345 16.12 -3.72 -4.38
C PHE A 345 14.81 -3.81 -5.18
N PRO A 346 13.70 -4.31 -4.61
CA PRO A 346 12.42 -4.35 -5.31
C PRO A 346 12.02 -2.95 -5.77
N TRP A 347 11.98 -2.76 -7.09
CA TRP A 347 11.71 -1.46 -7.71
C TRP A 347 10.72 -1.65 -8.84
N VAL A 348 9.71 -0.78 -8.91
CA VAL A 348 8.69 -0.83 -9.96
C VAL A 348 8.83 0.40 -10.84
N GLY A 349 9.43 0.22 -12.01
CA GLY A 349 9.77 1.32 -12.91
C GLY A 349 8.55 2.00 -13.49
N THR A 350 7.48 1.24 -13.78
CA THR A 350 6.25 1.71 -14.44
C THR A 350 5.59 2.89 -13.74
N PHE A 351 5.62 2.97 -12.41
CA PHE A 351 5.02 4.09 -11.66
C PHE A 351 5.99 4.85 -10.76
N SER A 352 7.27 4.44 -10.69
CA SER A 352 8.26 5.10 -9.82
C SER A 352 9.31 5.90 -10.59
N ASN A 353 9.62 5.54 -11.84
CA ASN A 353 10.74 6.14 -12.57
C ASN A 353 10.58 7.65 -12.81
N ASP A 354 9.43 8.11 -13.30
CA ASP A 354 9.22 9.53 -13.65
C ASP A 354 9.30 10.45 -12.42
N ALA A 355 8.67 10.03 -11.32
CA ALA A 355 8.71 10.77 -10.06
C ALA A 355 10.12 10.77 -9.45
N ALA A 356 10.80 9.61 -9.49
CA ALA A 356 12.16 9.50 -8.99
C ALA A 356 13.16 10.32 -9.83
N GLN A 357 13.04 10.32 -11.15
CA GLN A 357 13.91 11.12 -12.02
C GLN A 357 13.70 12.63 -11.78
N THR A 358 12.45 13.04 -11.54
CA THR A 358 12.13 14.43 -11.20
C THR A 358 12.76 14.84 -9.87
N LEU A 359 12.65 14.01 -8.83
CA LEU A 359 13.30 14.22 -7.53
C LEU A 359 14.83 14.30 -7.67
N TRP A 360 15.42 13.42 -8.49
CA TRP A 360 16.85 13.43 -8.77
C TRP A 360 17.28 14.74 -9.45
N ASN A 361 16.55 15.22 -10.45
CA ASN A 361 16.87 16.48 -11.13
C ASN A 361 16.84 17.70 -10.18
N GLN A 362 15.92 17.72 -9.20
CA GLN A 362 15.91 18.73 -8.14
C GLN A 362 17.15 18.64 -7.25
N THR A 363 17.58 17.42 -6.92
CA THR A 363 18.78 17.15 -6.13
C THR A 363 20.03 17.71 -6.79
N ILE A 364 20.24 17.43 -8.08
CA ILE A 364 21.42 17.92 -8.82
C ILE A 364 21.40 19.44 -8.96
N SER A 365 20.21 20.04 -9.09
CA SER A 365 20.06 21.48 -9.22
C SER A 365 20.55 22.22 -7.97
N LEU A 366 20.30 21.68 -6.76
CA LEU A 366 20.82 22.23 -5.50
C LEU A 366 22.35 22.17 -5.43
N ASP A 367 22.95 21.05 -5.83
CA ASP A 367 24.41 20.89 -5.81
C ASP A 367 25.14 21.86 -6.75
N LEU A 368 24.46 22.36 -7.80
CA LEU A 368 25.01 23.38 -8.71
C LEU A 368 24.99 24.78 -8.09
N PHE A 369 24.05 25.09 -7.19
CA PHE A 369 23.99 26.38 -6.50
C PHE A 369 25.02 26.49 -5.36
N ASP A 370 25.39 25.37 -4.73
CA ASP A 370 26.38 25.33 -3.65
C ASP A 370 27.84 25.25 -4.13
N ARG A 371 28.08 25.17 -5.45
CA ARG A 371 29.44 25.28 -6.01
C ARG A 371 29.87 26.75 -6.06
N PRO A 372 31.05 27.11 -5.49
CA PRO A 372 31.58 28.46 -5.67
C PRO A 372 31.81 28.72 -7.16
N LEU A 373 31.35 29.87 -7.65
CA LEU A 373 31.69 30.38 -8.98
C LEU A 373 33.21 30.47 -9.07
N VAL A 374 33.80 29.64 -9.94
CA VAL A 374 35.24 29.59 -10.22
C VAL A 374 35.69 30.84 -10.96
#